data_AF-A0A8S1ERK0-F1
#
_entry.id   AF-A0A8S1ERK0-F1
#
_cell.length_a   1.000
_cell.length_b   1.000
_cell.length_c   1.000
_cell.angle_alpha   90.00
_cell.angle_beta   90.00
_cell.angle_gamma   90.00
#
_symmetry.space_group_name_H-M   'P 1'
#
loop_
_entity.id
_entity.type
_entity.pdbx_description
1 polymer ?
#
loop_
_entity_poly.entity_id
_entity_poly.type
_entity_poly.pdbx_seq_one_letter_code
_entity_poly.pdbx_strand_id
1 'polypeptide(L)'
;MLRFAILSAFVISAALACNPWPNTTETKVTWWQVSQGPIIVTNVNPTDKAGNPEYPIRLTEPLLIGTTLNNPSSTYTSPNLKQTIKVWQWSVACKWTSVPTFGLLNNLDACTNGVPCPIVPGNNQLVNFELDFSDTPAIIGLLKNDKPYQLEYILHDTKSDEYLDIIFQARALTKDD
;
A
#
# COMPACT_ATOMS: atom_id res chain seq x y z
N MET A 1 48.67 26.12 -43.96
CA MET A 1 48.42 26.39 -42.53
C MET A 1 46.96 26.08 -42.26
N LEU A 2 46.66 24.91 -41.71
CA LEU A 2 45.30 24.43 -41.50
C LEU A 2 45.14 24.14 -40.01
N ARG A 3 44.39 24.97 -39.29
CA ARG A 3 44.02 24.71 -37.90
C ARG A 3 42.51 24.49 -37.86
N PHE A 4 42.11 23.23 -37.93
CA PHE A 4 40.75 22.80 -37.61
C PHE A 4 40.58 22.87 -36.09
N ALA A 5 39.82 23.86 -35.62
CA ALA A 5 39.32 23.88 -34.25
C ALA A 5 38.04 23.03 -34.20
N ILE A 6 38.13 21.82 -33.66
CA ILE A 6 36.98 20.97 -33.38
C ILE A 6 36.45 21.40 -32.01
N LEU A 7 35.34 22.15 -31.99
CA LEU A 7 34.56 22.40 -30.78
C LEU A 7 33.72 21.14 -30.48
N SER A 8 34.13 20.38 -29.48
CA SER A 8 33.34 19.27 -28.94
C SER A 8 32.18 19.84 -28.12
N ALA A 9 30.96 19.74 -28.65
CA ALA A 9 29.74 20.05 -27.92
C ALA A 9 29.45 18.95 -26.89
N PHE A 10 29.66 19.23 -25.60
CA PHE A 10 29.14 18.42 -24.51
C PHE A 10 27.62 18.62 -24.44
N VAL A 11 26.86 17.69 -25.02
CA VAL A 11 25.42 17.59 -24.77
C VAL A 11 25.27 16.97 -23.38
N ILE A 12 25.10 17.82 -22.37
CA ILE A 12 24.68 17.39 -21.04
C ILE A 12 23.22 16.92 -21.19
N SER A 13 23.04 15.62 -21.40
CA SER A 13 21.72 15.01 -21.30
C SER A 13 21.29 15.11 -19.84
N ALA A 14 20.47 16.10 -19.51
CA ALA A 14 19.78 16.13 -18.22
C ALA A 14 18.88 14.90 -18.18
N ALA A 15 19.37 13.81 -17.60
CA ALA A 15 18.51 12.72 -17.17
C ALA A 15 17.50 13.37 -16.23
N LEU A 16 16.23 13.44 -16.64
CA LEU A 16 15.14 13.81 -15.76
C LEU A 16 15.14 12.78 -14.63
N ALA A 17 15.83 13.10 -13.54
CA ALA A 17 15.82 12.26 -12.35
C ALA A 17 14.35 12.14 -11.92
N CYS A 18 13.89 10.90 -11.76
CA CYS A 18 12.54 10.64 -11.28
C CYS A 18 12.30 11.41 -9.99
N ASN A 19 11.10 11.95 -9.81
CA ASN A 19 10.68 12.35 -8.47
C ASN A 19 10.82 11.11 -7.56
N PRO A 20 11.68 11.15 -6.52
CA PRO A 20 11.85 10.02 -5.62
C PRO A 20 10.60 9.73 -4.78
N TRP A 21 9.64 10.65 -4.77
CA TRP A 21 8.41 10.62 -3.99
C TRP A 21 7.17 10.75 -4.90
N PRO A 22 6.76 9.69 -5.61
CA PRO A 22 5.59 9.71 -6.47
C PRO A 22 4.34 10.08 -5.65
N ASN A 23 3.36 10.75 -6.26
CA ASN A 23 2.08 11.08 -5.61
C ASN A 23 2.24 11.73 -4.22
N THR A 24 3.25 12.58 -4.03
CA THR A 24 3.51 13.30 -2.77
C THR A 24 3.69 12.39 -1.55
N THR A 25 4.15 11.16 -1.75
CA THR A 25 4.43 10.19 -0.69
C THR A 25 5.56 10.62 0.25
N GLU A 26 6.15 11.80 0.11
CA GLU A 26 7.15 12.32 1.04
C GLU A 26 6.54 12.83 2.35
N THR A 27 5.34 13.41 2.26
CA THR A 27 4.71 14.19 3.34
C THR A 27 3.32 13.73 3.71
N LYS A 28 2.67 12.89 2.88
CA LYS A 28 1.35 12.35 3.18
C LYS A 28 1.13 10.98 2.58
N VAL A 29 0.06 10.37 3.04
CA VAL A 29 -0.58 9.20 2.42
C VAL A 29 -1.35 9.65 1.19
N THR A 30 -1.31 8.83 0.14
CA THR A 30 -2.23 8.92 -0.99
C THR A 30 -2.91 7.58 -1.19
N TRP A 31 -4.22 7.59 -1.38
CA TRP A 31 -4.99 6.37 -1.58
C TRP A 31 -6.14 6.59 -2.55
N TRP A 32 -6.63 5.50 -3.14
CA TRP A 32 -7.87 5.49 -3.92
C TRP A 32 -8.43 4.07 -3.97
N GLN A 33 -9.75 3.99 -4.09
CA GLN A 33 -10.42 2.71 -4.36
C GLN A 33 -10.35 2.40 -5.86
N VAL A 34 -9.97 1.17 -6.20
CA VAL A 34 -9.89 0.66 -7.58
C VAL A 34 -11.15 -0.13 -7.93
N SER A 35 -11.73 -0.88 -6.98
CA SER A 35 -12.90 -1.71 -7.25
C SER A 35 -14.16 -0.90 -7.51
N GLN A 36 -15.03 -1.41 -8.38
CA GLN A 36 -16.39 -0.89 -8.63
C GLN A 36 -17.48 -1.65 -7.86
N GLY A 37 -17.09 -2.30 -6.76
CA GLY A 37 -18.00 -3.10 -5.92
C GLY A 37 -18.95 -2.25 -5.09
N PRO A 38 -19.89 -2.89 -4.37
CA PRO A 38 -20.89 -2.19 -3.57
C PRO A 38 -20.32 -1.51 -2.31
N ILE A 39 -19.14 -1.94 -1.85
CA ILE A 39 -18.44 -1.26 -0.76
C ILE A 39 -17.84 0.04 -1.29
N ILE A 40 -18.11 1.15 -0.60
CA ILE A 40 -17.53 2.45 -0.90
C ILE A 40 -16.67 2.91 0.27
N VAL A 41 -15.37 3.10 0.03
CA VAL A 41 -14.44 3.68 0.99
C VAL A 41 -14.44 5.20 0.85
N THR A 42 -14.63 5.89 1.96
CA THR A 42 -14.71 7.35 2.01
C THR A 42 -13.51 7.99 2.71
N ASN A 43 -12.78 7.23 3.52
CA ASN A 43 -11.57 7.69 4.20
C ASN A 43 -10.61 6.54 4.46
N VAL A 44 -9.31 6.85 4.40
CA VAL A 44 -8.23 5.97 4.84
C VAL A 44 -7.24 6.83 5.63
N ASN A 45 -6.99 6.43 6.88
CA ASN A 45 -6.10 7.13 7.79
C ASN A 45 -5.26 6.12 8.59
N PRO A 46 -3.95 6.02 8.34
CA PRO A 46 -3.09 5.15 9.11
C PRO A 46 -2.79 5.72 10.50
N THR A 47 -2.78 4.84 11.49
CA THR A 47 -2.41 5.12 12.87
C THR A 47 -1.52 4.04 13.43
N ASP A 48 -0.77 4.37 14.47
CA ASP A 48 -0.11 3.37 15.31
C ASP A 48 -1.15 2.53 16.10
N LYS A 49 -0.68 1.53 16.85
CA LYS A 49 -1.54 0.72 17.74
C LYS A 49 -2.25 1.51 18.84
N ALA A 50 -1.74 2.69 19.20
CA ALA A 50 -2.36 3.58 20.19
C ALA A 50 -3.43 4.49 19.56
N GLY A 51 -3.60 4.45 18.24
CA GLY A 51 -4.56 5.27 17.49
C GLY A 51 -4.04 6.67 17.16
N ASN A 52 -2.75 6.95 17.34
CA ASN A 52 -2.17 8.23 16.95
C ASN A 52 -1.89 8.24 15.44
N PRO A 53 -2.12 9.36 14.72
CA PRO A 53 -1.74 9.48 13.33
C PRO A 53 -0.26 9.14 13.13
N GLU A 54 0.03 8.24 12.21
CA GLU A 54 1.41 7.80 11.96
C GLU A 54 1.88 8.21 10.57
N TYR A 55 2.94 9.02 10.54
CA TYR A 55 3.66 9.34 9.31
C TYR A 55 5.12 9.75 9.60
N PRO A 56 6.13 9.24 8.86
CA PRO A 56 6.04 8.12 7.91
C PRO A 56 5.53 6.85 8.61
N ILE A 57 4.94 5.92 7.85
CA ILE A 57 4.44 4.68 8.44
C ILE A 57 5.60 3.78 8.83
N ARG A 58 5.44 3.02 9.92
CA ARG A 58 6.40 1.97 10.30
C ARG A 58 5.85 0.61 9.89
N LEU A 59 6.67 -0.16 9.17
CA LEU A 59 6.35 -1.55 8.81
C LEU A 59 7.06 -2.57 9.70
N THR A 60 7.85 -2.10 10.68
CA THR A 60 8.48 -2.93 11.72
C THR A 60 7.53 -3.25 12.87
N GLU A 61 6.42 -2.50 12.96
CA GLU A 61 5.36 -2.68 13.95
C GLU A 61 4.01 -2.75 13.21
N PRO A 62 2.95 -3.27 13.86
CA PRO A 62 1.67 -3.36 13.18
C PRO A 62 1.03 -1.98 13.01
N LEU A 63 0.65 -1.70 11.76
CA LEU A 63 0.03 -0.46 11.33
C LEU A 63 -1.49 -0.64 11.26
N LEU A 64 -2.25 0.24 11.91
CA LEU A 64 -3.70 0.25 11.78
C LEU A 64 -4.10 1.19 10.65
N ILE A 65 -4.75 0.66 9.62
CA ILE A 65 -5.28 1.43 8.49
C ILE A 65 -6.77 1.67 8.76
N GLY A 66 -7.06 2.75 9.48
CA GLY A 66 -8.42 3.18 9.78
C GLY A 66 -9.16 3.53 8.49
N THR A 67 -10.14 2.71 8.12
CA THR A 67 -10.87 2.82 6.85
C THR A 67 -12.34 3.08 7.13
N THR A 68 -12.84 4.25 6.70
CA THR A 68 -14.27 4.53 6.76
C THR A 68 -14.93 4.00 5.49
N LEU A 69 -15.92 3.13 5.65
CA LEU A 69 -16.60 2.50 4.53
C LEU A 69 -18.13 2.51 4.67
N ASN A 70 -18.80 2.42 3.54
CA ASN A 70 -20.22 2.13 3.40
C ASN A 70 -20.37 0.73 2.82
N ASN A 71 -21.08 -0.14 3.53
CA ASN A 71 -21.38 -1.49 3.11
C ASN A 71 -22.91 -1.66 3.06
N PRO A 72 -23.51 -1.74 1.85
CA PRO A 72 -24.97 -1.63 1.71
C PRO A 72 -25.74 -2.89 2.11
N SER A 73 -25.14 -4.09 2.06
CA SER A 73 -25.95 -5.33 2.13
C SER A 73 -25.25 -6.56 2.70
N SER A 74 -23.99 -6.80 2.38
CA SER A 74 -23.35 -8.09 2.68
C SER A 74 -22.72 -8.11 4.07
N THR A 75 -22.70 -9.28 4.71
CA THR A 75 -21.89 -9.50 5.92
C THR A 75 -20.69 -10.35 5.54
N TYR A 76 -19.49 -9.82 5.75
CA TYR A 76 -18.24 -10.48 5.38
C TYR A 76 -17.62 -11.16 6.60
N THR A 77 -17.33 -12.46 6.49
CA THR A 77 -16.88 -13.30 7.60
C THR A 77 -15.82 -14.31 7.17
N SER A 78 -15.10 -14.86 8.15
CA SER A 78 -14.30 -16.07 7.95
C SER A 78 -15.22 -17.24 7.57
N PRO A 79 -14.76 -18.19 6.73
CA PRO A 79 -13.48 -18.17 6.01
C PRO A 79 -13.60 -17.55 4.60
N ASN A 80 -14.74 -16.94 4.27
CA ASN A 80 -15.07 -16.51 2.90
C ASN A 80 -14.39 -15.18 2.53
N LEU A 81 -14.16 -14.30 3.50
CA LEU A 81 -13.44 -13.06 3.25
C LEU A 81 -11.95 -13.35 3.11
N LYS A 82 -11.46 -13.24 1.87
CA LYS A 82 -10.06 -13.44 1.51
C LYS A 82 -9.35 -12.12 1.37
N GLN A 83 -8.10 -12.07 1.82
CA GLN A 83 -7.22 -10.92 1.73
C GLN A 83 -6.02 -11.24 0.85
N THR A 84 -5.70 -10.31 -0.05
CA THR A 84 -4.46 -10.31 -0.81
C THR A 84 -3.82 -8.92 -0.71
N ILE A 85 -2.53 -8.88 -0.37
CA ILE A 85 -1.76 -7.64 -0.37
C ILE A 85 -0.65 -7.75 -1.41
N LYS A 86 -0.68 -6.88 -2.42
CA LYS A 86 0.45 -6.73 -3.34
C LYS A 86 1.31 -5.55 -2.91
N VAL A 87 2.60 -5.79 -2.81
CA VAL A 87 3.58 -4.76 -2.42
C VAL A 87 4.34 -4.31 -3.66
N TRP A 88 4.47 -3.00 -3.80
CA TRP A 88 5.16 -2.36 -4.91
C TRP A 88 6.16 -1.32 -4.40
N GLN A 89 7.34 -1.29 -5.00
CA GLN A 89 8.39 -0.31 -4.70
C GLN A 89 8.58 0.65 -5.88
N TRP A 90 8.90 1.90 -5.57
CA TRP A 90 9.24 2.89 -6.60
C TRP A 90 10.65 2.64 -7.15
N SER A 91 10.74 2.44 -8.46
CA SER A 91 12.01 2.15 -9.13
C SER A 91 12.68 3.40 -9.70
N VAL A 92 13.98 3.27 -10.00
CA VAL A 92 14.77 4.29 -10.72
C VAL A 92 14.26 4.57 -12.14
N ALA A 93 13.35 3.74 -12.66
CA ALA A 93 12.69 3.94 -13.95
C ALA A 93 11.36 4.71 -13.82
N CYS A 94 11.16 5.44 -12.72
CA CYS A 94 9.96 6.24 -12.42
C CYS A 94 8.66 5.44 -12.52
N LYS A 95 8.67 4.19 -12.03
CA LYS A 95 7.50 3.31 -12.06
C LYS A 95 7.46 2.41 -10.85
N TRP A 96 6.25 2.02 -10.47
CA TRP A 96 6.00 0.98 -9.49
C TRP A 96 6.45 -0.37 -10.05
N THR A 97 7.19 -1.11 -9.25
CA THR A 97 7.66 -2.46 -9.55
C THR A 97 7.28 -3.39 -8.42
N SER A 98 6.78 -4.58 -8.76
CA SER A 98 6.28 -5.52 -7.76
C SER A 98 7.44 -6.03 -6.90
N VAL A 99 7.22 -6.07 -5.59
CA VAL A 99 8.07 -6.77 -4.64
C VAL A 99 7.57 -8.21 -4.53
N PRO A 100 8.42 -9.22 -4.74
CA PRO A 100 7.99 -10.62 -4.69
C PRO A 100 7.70 -11.02 -3.24
N THR A 101 6.43 -11.20 -2.91
CA THR A 101 5.98 -11.69 -1.59
C THR A 101 5.96 -13.22 -1.52
N PHE A 102 6.28 -13.90 -2.62
CA PHE A 102 6.30 -15.37 -2.75
C PHE A 102 4.98 -16.05 -2.34
N GLY A 103 3.85 -15.34 -2.50
CA GLY A 103 2.52 -15.85 -2.15
C GLY A 103 2.16 -15.75 -0.67
N LEU A 104 3.07 -15.28 0.20
CA LEU A 104 2.83 -15.17 1.64
C LEU A 104 1.67 -14.23 2.00
N LEU A 105 1.35 -13.28 1.12
CA LEU A 105 0.27 -12.31 1.31
C LEU A 105 -0.92 -12.55 0.36
N ASN A 106 -1.07 -13.75 -0.19
CA ASN A 106 -2.07 -14.04 -1.20
C ASN A 106 -3.17 -14.97 -0.66
N ASN A 107 -4.43 -14.61 -0.89
CA ASN A 107 -5.60 -15.42 -0.57
C ASN A 107 -5.67 -15.89 0.90
N LEU A 108 -5.23 -15.05 1.83
CA LEU A 108 -5.28 -15.30 3.27
C LEU A 108 -6.71 -15.16 3.79
N ASP A 109 -7.07 -15.82 4.89
CA ASP A 109 -8.33 -15.52 5.57
C ASP A 109 -8.20 -14.15 6.26
N ALA A 110 -8.88 -13.14 5.71
CA ALA A 110 -8.77 -11.75 6.14
C ALA A 110 -9.05 -11.58 7.64
N CYS A 111 -10.03 -12.33 8.16
CA CYS A 111 -10.49 -12.20 9.54
C CYS A 111 -9.47 -12.69 10.56
N THR A 112 -8.51 -13.51 10.13
CA THR A 112 -7.40 -13.98 10.95
C THR A 112 -6.08 -13.27 10.62
N ASN A 113 -6.09 -12.36 9.64
CA ASN A 113 -4.92 -11.66 9.11
C ASN A 113 -5.14 -10.12 9.09
N GLY A 114 -5.79 -9.60 10.13
CA GLY A 114 -5.85 -8.17 10.43
C GLY A 114 -7.16 -7.46 10.06
N VAL A 115 -8.14 -8.13 9.46
CA VAL A 115 -9.48 -7.53 9.24
C VAL A 115 -10.41 -7.87 10.40
N PRO A 116 -11.01 -6.87 11.08
CA PRO A 116 -11.97 -7.14 12.14
C PRO A 116 -13.28 -7.64 11.53
N CYS A 117 -13.58 -8.91 11.77
CA CYS A 117 -14.80 -9.57 11.31
C CYS A 117 -15.77 -9.83 12.48
N PRO A 118 -17.08 -9.92 12.22
CA PRO A 118 -17.72 -9.71 10.92
C PRO A 118 -17.75 -8.22 10.50
N ILE A 119 -17.55 -7.94 9.21
CA ILE A 119 -17.91 -6.63 8.65
C ILE A 119 -19.38 -6.71 8.26
N VAL A 120 -20.25 -6.15 9.10
CA VAL A 120 -21.71 -6.12 8.89
C VAL A 120 -22.12 -4.93 8.02
N PRO A 121 -23.30 -4.94 7.38
CA PRO A 121 -23.83 -3.79 6.66
C PRO A 121 -23.94 -2.54 7.53
N GLY A 122 -23.68 -1.38 6.94
CA GLY A 122 -23.77 -0.09 7.61
C GLY A 122 -23.14 1.03 6.79
N ASN A 123 -23.44 2.27 7.19
CA ASN A 123 -22.92 3.48 6.57
C ASN A 123 -21.92 4.16 7.52
N ASN A 124 -20.88 4.76 6.96
CA ASN A 124 -19.80 5.46 7.67
C ASN A 124 -19.20 4.63 8.81
N GLN A 125 -19.03 3.32 8.59
CA GLN A 125 -18.40 2.43 9.54
C GLN A 125 -16.89 2.63 9.51
N LEU A 126 -16.29 2.85 10.68
CA LEU A 126 -14.84 2.82 10.82
C LEU A 126 -14.38 1.38 11.07
N VAL A 127 -13.53 0.88 10.17
CA VAL A 127 -12.96 -0.46 10.23
C VAL A 127 -11.44 -0.32 10.19
N ASN A 128 -10.76 -0.83 11.20
CA ASN A 128 -9.30 -0.77 11.28
C ASN A 128 -8.70 -2.03 10.65
N PHE A 129 -8.16 -1.94 9.44
CA PHE A 129 -7.40 -3.03 8.86
C PHE A 129 -5.98 -3.01 9.44
N GLU A 130 -5.58 -4.08 10.11
CA GLU A 130 -4.23 -4.22 10.64
C GLU A 130 -3.30 -4.78 9.55
N LEU A 131 -2.22 -4.07 9.29
CA LEU A 131 -1.11 -4.53 8.47
C LEU A 131 0.06 -4.87 9.38
N ASP A 132 0.31 -6.17 9.55
CA ASP A 132 1.41 -6.69 10.34
C ASP A 132 2.29 -7.61 9.49
N PHE A 133 3.59 -7.32 9.45
CA PHE A 133 4.59 -8.15 8.77
C PHE A 133 5.44 -8.99 9.74
N SER A 134 5.10 -9.02 11.03
CA SER A 134 5.82 -9.76 12.07
C SER A 134 6.00 -11.25 11.74
N ASP A 135 4.98 -11.87 11.14
CA ASP A 135 4.99 -13.27 10.69
C ASP A 135 5.64 -13.47 9.31
N THR A 136 5.99 -12.38 8.61
CA THR A 136 6.60 -12.41 7.28
C THR A 136 7.87 -11.54 7.19
N PRO A 137 8.86 -11.73 8.09
CA PRO A 137 10.04 -10.87 8.18
C PRO A 137 10.89 -10.86 6.90
N ALA A 138 10.80 -11.92 6.09
CA ALA A 138 11.44 -11.98 4.78
C ALA A 138 10.97 -10.87 3.83
N ILE A 139 9.69 -10.46 3.91
CA ILE A 139 9.14 -9.39 3.08
C ILE A 139 9.78 -8.05 3.48
N ILE A 140 9.80 -7.73 4.78
CA ILE A 140 10.45 -6.52 5.30
C ILE A 140 11.93 -6.48 4.92
N GLY A 141 12.62 -7.63 4.95
CA GLY A 141 14.02 -7.73 4.51
C GLY A 141 14.28 -7.35 3.05
N LEU A 142 13.27 -7.42 2.17
CA LEU A 142 13.37 -6.96 0.77
C LEU A 142 13.17 -5.45 0.64
N LEU A 143 12.55 -4.80 1.62
CA LEU A 143 12.16 -3.40 1.57
C LEU A 143 13.30 -2.50 2.07
N LYS A 144 13.73 -1.57 1.21
CA LYS A 144 14.67 -0.51 1.61
C LYS A 144 14.02 0.43 2.63
N ASN A 145 14.79 0.80 3.65
CA ASN A 145 14.34 1.76 4.64
C ASN A 145 14.12 3.14 4.02
N ASP A 146 13.13 3.85 4.55
CA ASP A 146 12.83 5.24 4.23
C ASP A 146 12.57 5.47 2.73
N LYS A 147 11.60 4.74 2.18
CA LYS A 147 11.25 4.77 0.75
C LYS A 147 9.74 4.77 0.52
N PRO A 148 9.27 5.23 -0.64
CA PRO A 148 7.85 5.13 -0.97
C PRO A 148 7.46 3.71 -1.39
N TYR A 149 6.35 3.25 -0.86
CA TYR A 149 5.73 1.98 -1.21
C TYR A 149 4.28 2.20 -1.62
N GLN A 150 3.82 1.33 -2.52
CA GLN A 150 2.42 1.16 -2.85
C GLN A 150 1.96 -0.22 -2.39
N LEU A 151 0.89 -0.24 -1.63
CA LEU A 151 0.16 -1.43 -1.25
C LEU A 151 -1.15 -1.46 -2.03
N GLU A 152 -1.45 -2.60 -2.63
CA GLU A 152 -2.76 -2.89 -3.21
C GLU A 152 -3.42 -3.90 -2.28
N TYR A 153 -4.39 -3.42 -1.52
CA TYR A 153 -5.10 -4.19 -0.51
C TYR A 153 -6.42 -4.66 -1.08
N ILE A 154 -6.53 -5.97 -1.30
CA ILE A 154 -7.65 -6.59 -1.97
C ILE A 154 -8.37 -7.49 -0.97
N LEU A 155 -9.64 -7.21 -0.73
CA LEU A 155 -10.57 -8.13 -0.09
C LEU A 155 -11.51 -8.72 -1.13
N HIS A 156 -11.69 -10.03 -1.08
CA HIS A 156 -12.63 -10.78 -1.91
C HIS A 156 -13.46 -11.68 -1.04
N ASP A 157 -14.78 -11.48 -1.01
CA ASP A 157 -15.67 -12.42 -0.34
C ASP A 157 -16.09 -13.53 -1.30
N THR A 158 -15.67 -14.77 -1.02
CA THR A 158 -15.96 -15.91 -1.91
C THR A 158 -17.42 -16.36 -1.87
N LYS A 159 -18.25 -15.80 -0.97
CA LYS A 159 -19.67 -16.15 -0.85
C LYS A 159 -20.55 -15.22 -1.69
N SER A 160 -20.33 -13.92 -1.65
CA SER A 160 -21.04 -12.93 -2.49
C SER A 160 -20.34 -12.62 -3.81
N ASP A 161 -19.07 -13.02 -3.96
CA ASP A 161 -18.17 -12.65 -5.06
C ASP A 161 -17.94 -11.14 -5.18
N GLU A 162 -18.01 -10.43 -4.06
CA GLU A 162 -17.77 -8.98 -3.99
C GLU A 162 -16.32 -8.67 -3.65
N TYR A 163 -15.82 -7.55 -4.21
CA TYR A 163 -14.42 -7.14 -4.07
C TYR A 163 -14.31 -5.71 -3.52
N LEU A 164 -13.38 -5.53 -2.59
CA LEU A 164 -12.83 -4.23 -2.21
C LEU A 164 -11.35 -4.20 -2.62
N ASP A 165 -10.97 -3.25 -3.46
CA ASP A 165 -9.58 -3.07 -3.88
C ASP A 165 -9.19 -1.61 -3.61
N ILE A 166 -8.19 -1.41 -2.75
CA ILE A 166 -7.69 -0.10 -2.35
C ILE A 166 -6.20 -0.04 -2.65
N ILE A 167 -5.80 1.00 -3.37
CA ILE A 167 -4.39 1.38 -3.45
C ILE A 167 -4.10 2.35 -2.32
N PHE A 168 -3.04 2.08 -1.57
CA PHE A 168 -2.50 2.92 -0.52
C PHE A 168 -1.01 3.16 -0.77
N GLN A 169 -0.57 4.41 -0.74
CA GLN A 169 0.80 4.82 -0.98
C GLN A 169 1.32 5.70 0.14
N ALA A 170 2.50 5.39 0.65
CA ALA A 170 3.15 6.15 1.70
C ALA A 170 4.67 5.97 1.68
N ARG A 171 5.38 6.91 2.31
CA ARG A 171 6.76 6.72 2.77
C ARG A 171 6.74 5.79 3.98
N ALA A 172 7.58 4.75 3.96
CA ALA A 172 7.65 3.76 5.02
C ALA A 172 9.07 3.61 5.58
N LEU A 173 9.12 3.42 6.90
CA LEU A 173 10.29 2.96 7.65
C LEU A 173 10.22 1.44 7.80
N THR A 174 11.33 0.76 7.53
CA THR A 174 11.47 -0.71 7.53
C THR A 174 12.56 -1.19 8.50
N LYS A 175 13.09 -0.27 9.30
CA LYS A 175 14.05 -0.49 10.37
C LYS A 175 13.71 0.48 11.50
N ASP A 176 13.98 0.06 12.72
CA ASP A 176 14.00 0.96 13.87
C ASP A 176 15.31 1.78 13.80
N ASP A 177 15.23 3.08 14.12
CA ASP A 177 16.37 4.00 14.11
C ASP A 177 17.35 3.75 15.29
#